data_AF-G2KVB1-F1
#
_entry.id   AF-G2KVB1-F1
#
_cell.length_a   1.000
_cell.length_b   1.000
_cell.length_c   1.000
_cell.angle_alpha   90.00
_cell.angle_beta   90.00
_cell.angle_gamma   90.00
#
_symmetry.space_group_name_H-M   'P 1'
#
loop_
_entity.id
_entity.type
_entity.pdbx_description
1 polymer ?
#
loop_
_entity_poly.entity_id
_entity_poly.type
_entity_poly.pdbx_seq_one_letter_code
_entity_poly.pdbx_strand_id
1 'polypeptide(L)'
;MALKNEKNLTEFIKKHYFKITSYIVLGILVIVISGSLFKLQQRRETIEKIRLERIQTQREKYTAINLDDYQFNSESFMYKFNQFQGQIVEKHNVSKDVFPWTRNKHNITNSEEKEAKTLLKQSYSLSSKSKKFNPANPQIKVIKSNLEYTNSWLNSLTK
;
A
#
# COMPACT_ATOMS: atom_id res chain seq x y z
N MET A 1 26.92 -24.72 -71.95
CA MET A 1 26.17 -25.43 -70.88
C MET A 1 25.11 -24.56 -70.18
N ALA A 2 25.28 -23.24 -70.05
CA ALA A 2 24.30 -22.34 -69.41
C ALA A 2 22.89 -22.32 -70.08
N LEU A 3 22.82 -22.22 -71.41
CA LEU A 3 21.55 -22.18 -72.18
C LEU A 3 20.66 -23.43 -72.02
N LYS A 4 21.25 -24.59 -71.71
CA LYS A 4 20.50 -25.85 -71.53
C LYS A 4 19.87 -25.91 -70.12
N ASN A 5 20.54 -25.32 -69.12
CA ASN A 5 20.03 -25.17 -67.77
C ASN A 5 18.90 -24.13 -67.69
N GLU A 6 18.98 -23.03 -68.43
CA GLU A 6 17.92 -22.02 -68.48
C GLU A 6 16.63 -22.52 -69.15
N LYS A 7 16.75 -23.27 -70.25
CA LYS A 7 15.59 -23.91 -70.91
C LYS A 7 14.93 -24.96 -70.00
N ASN A 8 15.71 -25.79 -69.31
CA ASN A 8 15.20 -26.76 -68.34
C ASN A 8 14.53 -26.10 -67.13
N LEU A 9 15.07 -24.98 -66.63
CA LEU A 9 14.47 -24.22 -65.54
C LEU A 9 13.14 -23.59 -65.97
N THR A 10 13.06 -23.08 -67.19
CA THR A 10 11.85 -22.43 -67.73
C THR A 10 10.71 -23.45 -67.94
N GLU A 11 11.01 -24.66 -68.43
CA GLU A 11 10.04 -25.75 -68.54
C GLU A 11 9.61 -26.29 -67.17
N PHE A 12 10.54 -26.41 -66.22
CA PHE A 12 10.23 -26.81 -64.84
C PHE A 12 9.31 -25.80 -64.15
N ILE A 13 9.59 -24.50 -64.29
CA ILE A 13 8.73 -23.44 -63.75
C ILE A 13 7.36 -23.48 -64.40
N LYS A 14 7.23 -23.65 -65.72
CA LYS A 14 5.93 -23.78 -66.39
C LYS A 14 5.13 -24.98 -65.87
N LYS A 15 5.78 -26.13 -65.69
CA LYS A 15 5.14 -27.37 -65.20
C LYS A 15 4.70 -27.28 -63.73
N HIS A 16 5.45 -26.55 -62.91
CA HIS A 16 5.20 -26.42 -61.47
C HIS A 16 4.68 -25.04 -61.05
N TYR A 17 4.33 -24.17 -62.00
CA TYR A 17 3.98 -22.76 -61.78
C TYR A 17 2.92 -22.59 -60.70
N PHE A 18 1.81 -23.33 -60.83
CA PHE A 18 0.70 -23.31 -59.88
C PHE A 18 1.11 -23.71 -58.46
N LYS A 19 2.03 -24.67 -58.34
CA LYS A 19 2.53 -25.15 -57.05
C LYS A 19 3.46 -24.12 -56.40
N ILE A 20 4.33 -23.49 -57.19
CA ILE A 20 5.26 -22.44 -56.73
C ILE A 20 4.49 -21.20 -56.28
N THR A 21 3.53 -20.71 -57.08
CA THR A 21 2.72 -19.54 -56.72
C THR A 21 1.85 -19.81 -55.49
N SER A 22 1.28 -21.03 -55.36
CA SER A 22 0.54 -21.43 -54.15
C SER A 22 1.39 -21.37 -52.88
N TYR A 23 2.65 -21.84 -52.91
CA TYR A 23 3.55 -21.75 -51.77
C TYR A 23 3.93 -20.30 -51.41
N ILE A 24 4.13 -19.43 -52.41
CA ILE A 24 4.41 -18.00 -52.17
C ILE A 24 3.21 -17.33 -51.49
N VAL A 25 1.99 -17.59 -51.97
CA VAL A 25 0.76 -17.05 -51.36
C VAL A 25 0.59 -17.57 -49.93
N LEU A 26 0.84 -18.86 -49.68
CA LEU A 26 0.80 -19.43 -48.33
C LEU A 26 1.83 -18.79 -47.40
N GLY A 27 3.04 -18.55 -47.89
CA GLY A 27 4.11 -17.89 -47.12
C GLY A 27 3.74 -16.46 -46.72
N ILE A 28 3.18 -15.67 -47.64
CA ILE A 28 2.68 -14.32 -47.35
C ILE A 28 1.55 -14.37 -46.32
N LEU A 29 0.62 -15.33 -46.47
CA LEU A 29 -0.50 -15.51 -45.53
C LEU A 29 0.01 -15.77 -44.09
N VAL A 30 0.99 -16.66 -43.93
CA VAL A 30 1.59 -16.96 -42.61
C VAL A 30 2.24 -15.71 -42.01
N ILE A 31 3.00 -14.94 -42.80
CA ILE A 31 3.64 -13.71 -42.32
C ILE A 31 2.60 -12.70 -41.84
N VAL A 32 1.51 -12.51 -42.58
CA VAL A 32 0.42 -11.59 -42.20
C VAL A 32 -0.27 -12.04 -40.91
N ILE A 33 -0.58 -13.34 -40.79
CA ILE A 33 -1.21 -13.90 -39.58
C ILE A 33 -0.27 -13.75 -38.38
N SER A 34 1.00 -14.12 -38.49
CA SER A 34 1.99 -13.98 -37.41
C SER A 34 2.20 -12.53 -36.99
N GLY A 35 2.29 -11.60 -37.96
CA GLY A 35 2.45 -10.18 -37.66
C GLY A 35 1.23 -9.57 -36.97
N SER A 36 0.02 -9.98 -37.35
CA SER A 36 -1.21 -9.55 -36.67
C SER A 36 -1.32 -10.11 -35.25
N LEU A 37 -0.98 -11.39 -35.04
CA LEU A 37 -0.91 -12.03 -33.72
C LEU A 37 0.11 -11.34 -32.81
N PHE A 38 1.30 -11.03 -33.33
CA PHE A 38 2.34 -10.33 -32.57
C PHE A 38 1.89 -8.94 -32.11
N LYS A 39 1.26 -8.15 -32.99
CA LYS A 39 0.67 -6.85 -32.63
C LYS A 39 -0.43 -6.99 -31.58
N LEU A 40 -1.25 -8.04 -31.66
CA LEU A 40 -2.30 -8.31 -30.69
C LEU A 40 -1.71 -8.66 -29.31
N GLN A 41 -0.65 -9.46 -29.27
CA GLN A 41 0.05 -9.82 -28.04
C GLN A 41 0.67 -8.59 -27.36
N GLN A 42 1.40 -7.75 -28.12
CA GLN A 42 1.97 -6.51 -27.57
C GLN A 42 0.90 -5.56 -26.99
N ARG A 43 -0.26 -5.46 -27.65
CA ARG A 43 -1.39 -4.66 -27.14
C ARG A 43 -1.92 -5.22 -25.83
N ARG A 44 -2.05 -6.55 -25.70
CA ARG A 44 -2.50 -7.19 -24.46
C ARG A 44 -1.54 -6.90 -23.31
N GLU A 45 -0.24 -7.11 -23.53
CA GLU A 45 0.80 -6.84 -22.52
C GLU A 45 0.79 -5.36 -22.09
N THR A 46 0.64 -4.44 -23.04
CA THR A 46 0.55 -3.00 -22.75
C THR A 46 -0.69 -2.66 -21.93
N ILE A 47 -1.85 -3.21 -22.27
CA ILE A 47 -3.11 -2.99 -21.55
C ILE A 47 -3.02 -3.56 -20.13
N GLU A 48 -2.44 -4.75 -19.96
CA GLU A 48 -2.24 -5.37 -18.65
C GLU A 48 -1.31 -4.52 -17.79
N LYS A 49 -0.19 -4.04 -18.35
CA LYS A 49 0.73 -3.14 -17.63
C LYS A 49 0.03 -1.86 -17.17
N ILE A 50 -0.72 -1.20 -18.05
CA ILE A 50 -1.49 0.01 -17.72
C ILE A 50 -2.53 -0.28 -16.63
N ARG A 51 -3.20 -1.44 -16.71
CA ARG A 51 -4.20 -1.84 -15.72
C ARG A 51 -3.57 -2.06 -14.35
N LEU A 52 -2.43 -2.77 -14.29
CA LEU A 52 -1.70 -3.00 -13.05
C LEU A 52 -1.20 -1.68 -12.44
N GLU A 53 -0.66 -0.79 -13.26
CA GLU A 53 -0.19 0.54 -12.83
C GLU A 53 -1.33 1.40 -12.27
N ARG A 54 -2.52 1.38 -12.90
CA ARG A 54 -3.71 2.07 -12.36
C ARG A 54 -4.16 1.48 -11.03
N ILE A 55 -4.20 0.15 -10.90
CA ILE A 55 -4.56 -0.53 -9.65
C ILE A 55 -3.57 -0.17 -8.55
N GLN A 56 -2.27 -0.17 -8.85
CA GLN A 56 -1.23 0.22 -7.90
C GLN A 56 -1.39 1.68 -7.46
N THR A 57 -1.52 2.60 -8.42
CA THR A 57 -1.76 4.03 -8.12
C THR A 57 -3.00 4.24 -7.27
N GLN A 58 -4.10 3.51 -7.54
CA GLN A 58 -5.30 3.59 -6.71
C GLN A 58 -5.05 3.06 -5.31
N ARG A 59 -4.38 1.91 -5.16
CA ARG A 59 -4.02 1.37 -3.83
C ARG A 59 -3.17 2.35 -3.04
N GLU A 60 -2.15 2.93 -3.66
CA GLU A 60 -1.28 3.94 -3.03
C GLU A 60 -2.09 5.15 -2.54
N LYS A 61 -3.00 5.67 -3.39
CA LYS A 61 -3.92 6.76 -3.00
C LYS A 61 -4.81 6.38 -1.82
N TYR A 62 -5.45 5.20 -1.85
CA TYR A 62 -6.29 4.75 -0.74
C TYR A 62 -5.48 4.53 0.55
N THR A 63 -4.26 4.02 0.45
CA THR A 63 -3.38 3.86 1.62
C THR A 63 -2.97 5.21 2.20
N ALA A 64 -2.69 6.21 1.35
CA ALA A 64 -2.37 7.57 1.79
C ALA A 64 -3.56 8.23 2.53
N ILE A 65 -4.77 8.18 1.96
CA ILE A 65 -5.98 8.74 2.62
C ILE A 65 -6.20 8.10 4.00
N ASN A 66 -6.10 6.77 4.09
CA ASN A 66 -6.26 6.08 5.37
C ASN A 66 -5.16 6.43 6.39
N LEU A 67 -3.95 6.77 5.92
CA LEU A 67 -2.85 7.19 6.78
C LEU A 67 -3.09 8.60 7.31
N ASP A 68 -3.54 9.52 6.48
CA ASP A 68 -3.86 10.91 6.86
C ASP A 68 -4.99 10.93 7.90
N ASP A 69 -6.07 10.17 7.66
CA ASP A 69 -7.17 10.00 8.62
C ASP A 69 -6.70 9.42 9.95
N TYR A 70 -5.80 8.42 9.88
CA TYR A 70 -5.24 7.82 11.09
C TYR A 70 -4.37 8.82 11.86
N GLN A 71 -3.52 9.57 11.16
CA GLN A 71 -2.66 10.60 11.74
C GLN A 71 -3.52 11.66 12.44
N PHE A 72 -4.51 12.22 11.76
CA PHE A 72 -5.41 13.22 12.33
C PHE A 72 -6.09 12.71 13.61
N ASN A 73 -6.62 11.48 13.59
CA ASN A 73 -7.24 10.88 14.77
C ASN A 73 -6.25 10.66 15.92
N SER A 74 -5.01 10.27 15.61
CA SER A 74 -3.97 10.07 16.61
C SER A 74 -3.50 11.38 17.25
N GLU A 75 -3.36 12.46 16.46
CA GLU A 75 -2.98 13.78 16.94
C GLU A 75 -4.10 14.39 17.81
N SER A 76 -5.35 14.28 17.36
CA SER A 76 -6.52 14.70 18.14
C SER A 76 -6.60 13.98 19.49
N PHE A 77 -6.30 12.68 19.51
CA PHE A 77 -6.19 11.91 20.75
C PHE A 77 -5.04 12.40 21.63
N MET A 78 -3.83 12.59 21.07
CA MET A 78 -2.67 13.06 21.84
C MET A 78 -2.90 14.44 22.45
N TYR A 79 -3.60 15.33 21.75
CA TYR A 79 -4.01 16.62 22.30
C TYR A 79 -4.87 16.45 23.55
N LYS A 80 -5.93 15.62 23.48
CA LYS A 80 -6.81 15.35 24.63
C LYS A 80 -6.05 14.70 25.79
N PHE A 81 -5.18 13.75 25.48
CA PHE A 81 -4.33 13.10 26.47
C PHE A 81 -3.42 14.11 27.19
N ASN A 82 -2.76 15.00 26.45
CA ASN A 82 -1.88 16.02 27.03
C ASN A 82 -2.64 17.01 27.92
N GLN A 83 -3.86 17.38 27.53
CA GLN A 83 -4.75 18.21 28.36
C GLN A 83 -5.10 17.50 29.68
N PHE A 84 -5.51 16.22 29.60
CA PHE A 84 -5.79 15.41 30.78
C PHE A 84 -4.57 15.28 31.70
N GLN A 85 -3.39 14.98 31.14
CA GLN A 85 -2.14 14.91 31.89
C GLN A 85 -1.80 16.24 32.57
N GLY A 86 -1.99 17.36 31.88
CA GLY A 86 -1.80 18.71 32.43
C GLY A 86 -2.70 19.00 33.62
N GLN A 87 -3.99 18.65 33.52
CA GLN A 87 -4.97 18.80 34.61
C GLN A 87 -4.59 17.98 35.84
N ILE A 88 -4.14 16.73 35.64
CA ILE A 88 -3.67 15.88 36.74
C ILE A 88 -2.44 16.49 37.41
N VAL A 89 -1.46 16.98 36.63
CA VAL A 89 -0.24 17.63 37.13
C VAL A 89 -0.57 18.88 37.95
N GLU A 90 -1.45 19.74 37.43
CA GLU A 90 -1.85 20.98 38.08
C GLU A 90 -2.63 20.71 39.37
N LYS A 91 -3.64 19.84 39.31
CA LYS A 91 -4.51 19.55 40.45
C LYS A 91 -3.79 18.84 41.59
N HIS A 92 -2.88 17.93 41.28
CA HIS A 92 -2.15 17.13 42.28
C HIS A 92 -0.76 17.68 42.61
N ASN A 93 -0.39 18.84 42.03
CA ASN A 93 0.92 19.50 42.19
C ASN A 93 2.11 18.56 42.02
N VAL A 94 2.08 17.74 40.95
CA VAL A 94 3.11 16.74 40.66
C VAL A 94 3.97 17.21 39.49
N SER A 95 5.29 17.03 39.57
CA SER A 95 6.18 17.27 38.41
C SER A 95 5.74 16.45 37.19
N LYS A 96 5.82 17.06 35.99
CA LYS A 96 5.48 16.42 34.70
C LYS A 96 6.31 15.15 34.41
N ASP A 97 7.52 15.09 34.97
CA ASP A 97 8.46 13.99 34.78
C ASP A 97 8.32 12.89 35.84
N VAL A 98 7.55 13.15 36.89
CA VAL A 98 7.28 12.20 37.96
C VAL A 98 5.88 11.68 37.77
N PHE A 99 5.75 10.39 37.57
CA PHE A 99 4.47 9.70 37.55
C PHE A 99 3.64 10.06 38.80
N PRO A 100 2.48 10.75 38.69
CA PRO A 100 1.73 11.29 39.83
C PRO A 100 1.45 10.30 40.97
N TRP A 101 1.26 9.02 40.65
CA TRP A 101 0.93 7.97 41.62
C TRP A 101 2.15 7.35 42.31
N THR A 102 3.40 7.65 41.91
CA THR A 102 4.58 7.09 42.61
C THR A 102 4.76 7.68 44.01
N ARG A 103 4.07 8.77 44.35
CA ARG A 103 4.12 9.39 45.69
C ARG A 103 2.87 9.20 46.54
N ASN A 104 1.68 8.96 45.97
CA ASN A 104 0.45 8.74 46.73
C ASN A 104 -0.53 7.89 45.89
N LYS A 105 -0.57 6.58 46.15
CA LYS A 105 -1.44 5.61 45.45
C LYS A 105 -2.96 5.84 45.62
N HIS A 106 -3.40 6.91 46.29
CA HIS A 106 -4.79 7.04 46.77
C HIS A 106 -5.54 8.34 46.41
N ASN A 107 -4.96 9.25 45.62
CA ASN A 107 -5.57 10.59 45.42
C ASN A 107 -6.24 10.83 44.06
N ILE A 108 -6.39 9.83 43.20
CA ILE A 108 -7.16 9.97 41.97
C ILE A 108 -8.65 9.84 42.30
N THR A 109 -9.45 10.82 41.88
CA THR A 109 -10.90 10.79 42.05
C THR A 109 -11.53 9.73 41.14
N ASN A 110 -12.69 9.19 41.52
CA ASN A 110 -13.48 8.29 40.67
C ASN A 110 -13.78 8.86 39.28
N SER A 111 -13.82 10.19 39.14
CA SER A 111 -14.01 10.87 37.85
C SER A 111 -12.77 10.75 36.96
N GLU A 112 -11.59 11.03 37.51
CA GLU A 112 -10.31 10.94 36.80
C GLU A 112 -9.99 9.51 36.38
N GLU A 113 -10.31 8.53 37.23
CA GLU A 113 -10.15 7.12 36.89
C GLU A 113 -11.05 6.68 35.72
N LYS A 114 -12.30 7.15 35.70
CA LYS A 114 -13.23 6.89 34.58
C LYS A 114 -12.74 7.51 33.28
N GLU A 115 -12.23 8.74 33.34
CA GLU A 115 -11.67 9.43 32.18
C GLU A 115 -10.40 8.73 31.69
N ALA A 116 -9.48 8.37 32.59
CA ALA A 116 -8.27 7.61 32.26
C ALA A 116 -8.60 6.26 31.59
N LYS A 117 -9.59 5.52 32.10
CA LYS A 117 -10.08 4.27 31.48
C LYS A 117 -10.65 4.50 30.09
N THR A 118 -11.32 5.63 29.86
CA THR A 118 -11.88 5.99 28.56
C THR A 118 -10.77 6.30 27.55
N LEU A 119 -9.79 7.13 27.95
CA LEU A 119 -8.62 7.42 27.13
C LEU A 119 -7.79 6.16 26.85
N LEU A 120 -7.69 5.23 27.81
CA LEU A 120 -6.97 3.98 27.65
C LEU A 120 -7.61 3.08 26.57
N LYS A 121 -8.95 2.96 26.58
CA LYS A 121 -9.69 2.25 25.52
C LYS A 121 -9.47 2.88 24.14
N GLN A 122 -9.47 4.21 24.06
CA GLN A 122 -9.22 4.93 22.81
C GLN A 122 -7.78 4.70 22.32
N SER A 123 -6.78 4.78 23.20
CA SER A 123 -5.38 4.51 22.91
C SER A 123 -5.16 3.09 22.36
N TYR A 124 -5.76 2.07 22.99
CA TYR A 124 -5.69 0.69 22.48
C TYR A 124 -6.35 0.52 21.12
N SER A 125 -7.47 1.20 20.87
CA SER A 125 -8.12 1.18 19.55
C SER A 125 -7.21 1.77 18.47
N LEU A 126 -6.56 2.92 18.75
CA LEU A 126 -5.61 3.55 17.84
C LEU A 126 -4.35 2.71 17.63
N SER A 127 -3.85 2.05 18.68
CA SER A 127 -2.70 1.15 18.59
C SER A 127 -3.02 -0.09 17.75
N SER A 128 -4.23 -0.66 17.90
CA SER A 128 -4.70 -1.76 17.04
C SER A 128 -4.81 -1.35 15.57
N LYS A 129 -5.37 -0.16 15.29
CA LYS A 129 -5.44 0.40 13.93
C LYS A 129 -4.05 0.60 13.31
N SER A 130 -3.04 0.95 14.12
CA SER A 130 -1.66 1.14 13.66
C SER A 130 -1.05 -0.10 12.98
N LYS A 131 -1.54 -1.31 13.31
CA LYS A 131 -1.04 -2.58 12.75
C LYS A 131 -1.32 -2.74 11.26
N LYS A 132 -2.28 -1.98 10.72
CA LYS A 132 -2.64 -2.01 9.29
C LYS A 132 -1.66 -1.25 8.41
N PHE A 133 -0.79 -0.44 9.01
CA PHE A 133 0.18 0.38 8.28
C PHE A 133 1.58 -0.23 8.31
N ASN A 134 2.38 0.12 7.31
CA ASN A 134 3.77 -0.31 7.24
C ASN A 134 4.56 0.24 8.46
N PRO A 135 5.16 -0.61 9.30
CA PRO A 135 5.94 -0.17 10.47
C PRO A 135 7.19 0.63 10.12
N ALA A 136 7.69 0.55 8.87
CA ALA A 136 8.82 1.35 8.40
C ALA A 136 8.44 2.83 8.15
N ASN A 137 7.15 3.18 8.13
CA ASN A 137 6.74 4.56 7.98
C ASN A 137 7.13 5.38 9.24
N PRO A 138 7.96 6.44 9.11
CA PRO A 138 8.42 7.25 10.24
C PRO A 138 7.28 7.84 11.10
N GLN A 139 6.18 8.27 10.47
CA GLN A 139 5.04 8.85 11.17
C GLN A 139 4.36 7.80 12.06
N ILE A 140 4.14 6.59 11.52
CA ILE A 140 3.56 5.47 12.27
C ILE A 140 4.46 5.07 13.46
N LYS A 141 5.78 5.12 13.29
CA LYS A 141 6.73 4.83 14.37
C LYS A 141 6.57 5.82 15.54
N VAL A 142 6.47 7.11 15.25
CA VAL A 142 6.26 8.15 16.29
C VAL A 142 4.90 7.96 16.97
N ILE A 143 3.83 7.76 16.21
CA ILE A 143 2.48 7.54 16.76
C ILE A 143 2.45 6.32 17.68
N LYS A 144 3.08 5.20 17.29
CA LYS A 144 3.17 4.00 18.13
C LYS A 144 3.89 4.27 19.45
N SER A 145 5.05 4.94 19.40
CA SER A 145 5.80 5.29 20.61
C SER A 145 4.98 6.17 21.56
N ASN A 146 4.25 7.14 21.02
CA ASN A 146 3.38 8.01 21.83
C ASN A 146 2.21 7.23 22.46
N LEU A 147 1.58 6.33 21.71
CA LEU A 147 0.51 5.48 22.24
C LEU A 147 1.01 4.51 23.32
N GLU A 148 2.24 4.00 23.19
CA GLU A 148 2.87 3.15 24.21
C GLU A 148 3.13 3.92 25.51
N TYR A 149 3.69 5.13 25.41
CA TYR A 149 3.84 6.04 26.55
C TYR A 149 2.49 6.31 27.24
N THR A 150 1.49 6.68 26.45
CA THR A 150 0.13 6.96 26.95
C THR A 150 -0.49 5.75 27.63
N ASN A 151 -0.35 4.55 27.06
CA ASN A 151 -0.84 3.32 27.69
C ASN A 151 -0.13 3.04 29.01
N SER A 152 1.19 3.22 29.07
CA SER A 152 1.96 3.04 30.30
C SER A 152 1.44 3.98 31.39
N TRP A 153 1.30 5.27 31.06
CA TRP A 153 0.88 6.31 32.00
C TRP A 153 -0.59 6.18 32.45
N LEU A 154 -1.50 5.79 31.56
CA LEU A 154 -2.91 5.60 31.90
C LEU A 154 -3.13 4.34 32.74
N ASN A 155 -2.45 3.23 32.41
CA ASN A 155 -2.63 1.98 33.16
C ASN A 155 -2.29 2.14 34.64
N SER A 156 -1.29 2.94 34.93
CA SER A 156 -0.82 3.20 36.28
C SER A 156 -1.66 4.21 37.07
N LEU A 157 -2.61 4.89 36.42
CA LEU A 157 -3.72 5.58 37.10
C LEU A 157 -4.91 4.65 37.40
N THR A 158 -4.93 3.44 36.85
CA THR A 158 -6.12 2.55 36.91
C THR A 158 -5.85 1.21 37.60
N LYS A 159 -4.61 0.98 38.06
CA LYS A 159 -4.15 -0.22 38.76
C LYS A 159 -3.92 0.08 40.23
#